data_AF-A0A8J3T6P3-F1
#
_entry.id   AF-A0A8J3T6P3-F1
#
_cell.length_a   1.000
_cell.length_b   1.000
_cell.length_c   1.000
_cell.angle_alpha   90.00
_cell.angle_beta   90.00
_cell.angle_gamma   90.00
#
_symmetry.space_group_name_H-M   'P 1'
#
loop_
_entity.id
_entity.type
_entity.pdbx_description
1 polymer ?
#
loop_
_entity_poly.entity_id
_entity_poly.type
_entity_poly.pdbx_seq_one_letter_code
_entity_poly.pdbx_strand_id
1 'polypeptide(L)'
;MDAPPAIGAWMTGRPGSHGIGSGIGRSSPRPGPYPGRIRARCGLWEYARCGRLLRESGRIPRERTVATMPQDRRAGLPAARTAGGSPGASVARAVADVSSIGGYFHLGIGPSSGAGPCSEAGSSSGVESPSGTGSSSGSGAADGGWRPLADLLTGPAVLEDMIIDVAARLGTGEIRVAASICFQGLAARLWSPAVGAVVAHGLLVGLDPESVHWRADAGGPLPLRLSRPAGRWFPDPAAAAGPLYRTVVTGLLEPLAGTVRRIVRIAPGLLWGNAASALVGAAGVMALQRPGTAAAAAALARDLLGRGPLRGTGEPSEPAAGRLLFVRRSCCLYYRLPGGGMCGDCALLDPARRRAQRARAVNDSRGA
;
A
#
# COMPACT_ATOMS: atom_id res chain seq x y z
N MET A 1 38.49 -18.90 -5.14
CA MET A 1 38.12 -17.47 -5.27
C MET A 1 36.85 -17.52 -6.10
N ASP A 2 35.70 -17.64 -5.45
CA ASP A 2 34.48 -18.09 -6.12
C ASP A 2 33.26 -17.33 -5.60
N ALA A 3 32.47 -16.86 -6.55
CA ALA A 3 31.25 -16.08 -6.36
C ALA A 3 30.13 -16.91 -5.69
N PRO A 4 29.20 -16.28 -4.92
CA PRO A 4 28.08 -16.99 -4.31
C PRO A 4 26.92 -17.22 -5.31
N PRO A 5 26.17 -18.34 -5.17
CA PRO A 5 25.15 -18.75 -6.13
C PRO A 5 23.77 -18.10 -5.90
N ALA A 6 23.01 -18.05 -7.00
CA ALA A 6 21.64 -17.55 -7.11
C ALA A 6 20.60 -18.47 -6.45
N ILE A 7 19.58 -17.88 -5.82
CA ILE A 7 18.47 -18.60 -5.16
C ILE A 7 17.28 -18.65 -6.11
N GLY A 8 17.05 -19.83 -6.67
CA GLY A 8 15.83 -20.22 -7.36
C GLY A 8 15.84 -21.73 -7.55
N ALA A 9 15.11 -22.46 -6.69
CA ALA A 9 14.59 -23.82 -6.90
C ALA A 9 14.32 -24.49 -5.54
N TRP A 10 13.08 -24.45 -5.04
CA TRP A 10 12.59 -25.47 -4.11
C TRP A 10 11.09 -25.64 -4.35
N MET A 11 10.74 -26.69 -5.11
CA MET A 11 9.57 -27.57 -4.91
C MET A 11 9.38 -28.46 -6.15
N THR A 12 10.10 -29.58 -6.20
CA THR A 12 9.61 -30.82 -6.84
C THR A 12 10.06 -32.00 -5.97
N GLY A 13 9.09 -32.76 -5.45
CA GLY A 13 9.36 -33.94 -4.63
C GLY A 13 8.06 -34.56 -4.11
N ARG A 14 7.48 -35.48 -4.89
CA ARG A 14 6.37 -36.35 -4.52
C ARG A 14 6.84 -37.49 -3.57
N PRO A 15 5.93 -38.16 -2.84
CA PRO A 15 6.27 -39.00 -1.70
C PRO A 15 6.64 -40.43 -2.10
N GLY A 16 7.56 -41.03 -1.36
CA GLY A 16 7.99 -42.43 -1.44
C GLY A 16 8.02 -43.09 -0.06
N SER A 17 7.70 -44.37 -0.03
CA SER A 17 7.20 -45.21 1.05
C SER A 17 8.25 -45.94 1.92
N HIS A 18 7.80 -46.33 3.13
CA HIS A 18 8.19 -47.48 3.99
C HIS A 18 9.31 -47.32 5.05
N GLY A 19 9.02 -47.91 6.23
CA GLY A 19 10.03 -48.46 7.13
C GLY A 19 9.76 -48.26 8.63
N ILE A 20 9.24 -49.28 9.30
CA ILE A 20 8.91 -49.37 10.73
C ILE A 20 10.20 -49.57 11.56
N GLY A 21 10.28 -48.97 12.76
CA GLY A 21 11.32 -49.28 13.75
C GLY A 21 11.07 -48.62 15.12
N SER A 22 10.61 -49.42 16.07
CA SER A 22 10.38 -49.06 17.48
C SER A 22 11.67 -48.72 18.25
N GLY A 23 11.62 -47.75 19.16
CA GLY A 23 12.70 -47.46 20.10
C GLY A 23 12.32 -46.39 21.13
N ILE A 24 12.06 -46.83 22.35
CA ILE A 24 11.67 -46.02 23.51
C ILE A 24 12.91 -45.30 24.06
N GLY A 25 12.82 -44.01 24.38
CA GLY A 25 13.90 -43.29 25.08
C GLY A 25 13.54 -41.85 25.42
N ARG A 26 13.16 -41.60 26.67
CA ARG A 26 12.98 -40.26 27.25
C ARG A 26 14.34 -39.57 27.37
N SER A 27 14.46 -38.35 26.87
CA SER A 27 15.27 -37.27 27.50
C SER A 27 15.07 -35.95 26.76
N SER A 28 14.54 -34.97 27.47
CA SER A 28 14.42 -33.57 27.02
C SER A 28 15.80 -32.92 26.98
N PRO A 29 16.20 -32.23 25.89
CA PRO A 29 17.39 -31.39 25.93
C PRO A 29 17.03 -29.98 26.42
N ARG A 30 17.71 -29.55 27.49
CA ARG A 30 17.81 -28.15 27.92
C ARG A 30 18.52 -27.34 26.83
N PRO A 31 18.09 -26.11 26.48
CA PRO A 31 18.82 -25.29 25.51
C PRO A 31 20.04 -24.65 26.18
N GLY A 32 21.23 -25.04 25.73
CA GLY A 32 22.49 -24.36 25.99
C GLY A 32 22.63 -23.06 25.17
N PRO A 33 23.67 -22.25 25.43
CA PRO A 33 23.71 -20.84 25.09
C PRO A 33 24.00 -20.62 23.60
N TYR A 34 23.19 -19.78 22.94
CA TYR A 34 23.40 -19.32 21.57
C TYR A 34 24.69 -18.48 21.42
N PRO A 35 25.64 -18.83 20.53
CA PRO A 35 26.60 -17.87 19.99
C PRO A 35 26.20 -17.54 18.54
N GLY A 36 26.03 -16.25 18.24
CA GLY A 36 25.81 -15.83 16.85
C GLY A 36 25.17 -14.45 16.73
N ARG A 37 25.96 -13.40 16.96
CA ARG A 37 25.57 -12.03 16.66
C ARG A 37 25.39 -11.86 15.15
N ILE A 38 24.15 -11.93 14.67
CA ILE A 38 23.79 -11.39 13.35
C ILE A 38 23.22 -9.98 13.58
N ARG A 39 23.99 -8.96 13.20
CA ARG A 39 23.54 -7.57 13.17
C ARG A 39 22.43 -7.43 12.13
N ALA A 40 21.18 -7.57 12.54
CA ALA A 40 20.02 -7.22 11.72
C ALA A 40 19.98 -5.71 11.49
N ARG A 41 20.36 -5.27 10.29
CA ARG A 41 20.03 -3.92 9.79
C ARG A 41 18.52 -3.88 9.55
N CYS A 42 17.81 -3.16 10.42
CA CYS A 42 16.37 -2.99 10.36
C CYS A 42 16.03 -1.50 10.17
N GLY A 43 15.10 -1.21 9.26
CA GLY A 43 14.50 0.10 9.05
C GLY A 43 14.29 0.39 7.57
N LEU A 44 13.05 0.72 7.19
CA LEU A 44 12.53 1.55 6.06
C LEU A 44 13.32 1.80 4.75
N TRP A 45 14.46 1.16 4.51
CA TRP A 45 15.46 1.54 3.51
C TRP A 45 15.53 0.60 2.30
N GLU A 46 14.71 -0.46 2.26
CA GLU A 46 14.71 -1.39 1.12
C GLU A 46 13.99 -0.87 -0.13
N TYR A 47 13.15 0.16 -0.01
CA TYR A 47 12.52 0.79 -1.18
C TYR A 47 13.53 1.45 -2.13
N ALA A 48 14.60 2.05 -1.60
CA ALA A 48 15.65 2.68 -2.42
C ALA A 48 16.70 1.68 -2.96
N ARG A 49 16.73 0.44 -2.45
CA ARG A 49 17.66 -0.60 -2.90
C ARG A 49 17.07 -1.43 -4.06
N CYS A 50 15.76 -1.65 -4.05
CA CYS A 50 15.05 -2.32 -5.13
C CYS A 50 15.16 -1.55 -6.47
N GLY A 51 15.12 -0.21 -6.44
CA GLY A 51 15.29 0.61 -7.65
C GLY A 51 16.71 0.67 -8.22
N ARG A 52 17.74 0.20 -7.50
CA ARG A 52 19.13 0.13 -8.02
C ARG A 52 19.40 -1.20 -8.70
N LEU A 53 18.95 -2.30 -8.09
CA LEU A 53 19.09 -3.66 -8.64
C LEU A 53 18.33 -3.86 -9.96
N LEU A 54 17.19 -3.18 -10.15
CA LEU A 54 16.44 -3.24 -11.42
C LEU A 54 17.13 -2.50 -12.58
N ARG A 55 17.97 -1.50 -12.29
CA ARG A 55 18.79 -0.79 -13.30
C ARG A 55 20.04 -1.61 -13.68
N GLU A 56 20.58 -2.37 -12.73
CA GLU A 56 21.74 -3.23 -12.94
C GLU A 56 21.39 -4.55 -13.65
N SER A 57 20.12 -5.00 -13.61
CA SER A 57 19.64 -6.21 -14.31
C SER A 57 19.34 -6.05 -15.82
N GLY A 58 19.65 -4.89 -16.43
CA GLY A 58 19.62 -4.72 -17.88
C GLY A 58 18.25 -4.81 -18.57
N ARG A 59 17.13 -4.66 -17.85
CA ARG A 59 15.75 -4.79 -18.41
C ARG A 59 15.07 -3.45 -18.79
N ILE A 60 15.85 -2.37 -18.96
CA ILE A 60 15.37 -1.10 -19.51
C ILE A 60 16.35 -0.65 -20.62
N PRO A 61 15.88 -0.29 -21.84
CA PRO A 61 16.77 0.20 -22.89
C PRO A 61 17.50 1.48 -22.46
N ARG A 62 18.79 1.57 -22.77
CA ARG A 62 19.60 2.79 -22.56
C ARG A 62 19.13 3.89 -23.50
N GLU A 63 18.60 4.98 -22.96
CA GLU A 63 18.39 6.21 -23.74
C GLU A 63 19.74 6.87 -24.06
N ARG A 64 19.87 7.30 -25.32
CA ARG A 64 21.04 7.95 -25.88
C ARG A 64 21.20 9.34 -25.29
N THR A 65 22.44 9.65 -24.94
CA THR A 65 22.95 10.98 -24.59
C THR A 65 22.54 12.02 -25.63
N VAL A 66 21.83 13.07 -25.22
CA VAL A 66 21.70 14.31 -25.99
C VAL A 66 22.47 15.41 -25.23
N ALA A 67 23.26 16.13 -26.02
CA ALA A 67 24.29 17.07 -25.59
C ALA A 67 23.76 18.27 -24.78
N THR A 68 24.61 18.71 -23.86
CA THR A 68 24.53 19.99 -23.13
C THR A 68 24.82 21.18 -24.03
N MET A 69 24.10 22.29 -23.83
CA MET A 69 24.45 23.67 -24.25
C MET A 69 23.68 24.70 -23.36
N PRO A 70 24.11 25.98 -23.28
CA PRO A 70 24.34 26.68 -21.99
C PRO A 70 23.29 27.73 -21.55
N GLN A 71 23.57 28.27 -20.35
CA GLN A 71 22.86 29.29 -19.55
C GLN A 71 22.55 30.61 -20.29
N ASP A 72 21.40 31.26 -20.00
CA ASP A 72 21.36 32.64 -19.44
C ASP A 72 19.95 33.15 -19.04
N ARG A 73 19.97 34.28 -18.34
CA ARG A 73 19.00 35.01 -17.48
C ARG A 73 17.62 35.43 -18.05
N ARG A 74 16.69 35.60 -17.07
CA ARG A 74 15.55 36.56 -16.96
C ARG A 74 14.72 36.89 -18.22
N ALA A 75 13.45 36.45 -18.24
CA ALA A 75 12.31 37.28 -18.67
C ALA A 75 10.95 36.58 -18.37
N GLY A 76 10.02 37.34 -17.79
CA GLY A 76 8.55 37.28 -17.95
C GLY A 76 7.81 35.94 -17.85
N LEU A 77 6.94 35.80 -16.84
CA LEU A 77 5.81 34.86 -16.85
C LEU A 77 4.93 35.12 -18.09
N PRO A 78 4.66 34.13 -18.97
CA PRO A 78 3.57 34.24 -19.91
C PRO A 78 2.29 33.64 -19.33
N ALA A 79 1.19 34.33 -19.62
CA ALA A 79 -0.18 34.05 -19.24
C ALA A 79 -0.62 32.59 -19.47
N ALA A 80 -1.51 32.14 -18.58
CA ALA A 80 -2.17 30.85 -18.60
C ALA A 80 -2.83 30.56 -19.97
N ARG A 81 -2.23 29.67 -20.75
CA ARG A 81 -2.91 29.00 -21.84
C ARG A 81 -3.78 27.90 -21.25
N THR A 82 -5.09 28.09 -21.30
CA THR A 82 -6.11 27.07 -21.04
C THR A 82 -5.93 25.92 -22.02
N ALA A 83 -5.27 24.84 -21.59
CA ALA A 83 -5.26 23.58 -22.33
C ALA A 83 -6.63 22.92 -22.20
N GLY A 84 -7.43 22.98 -23.27
CA GLY A 84 -8.76 22.38 -23.38
C GLY A 84 -8.72 20.84 -23.38
N GLY A 85 -8.62 20.23 -22.20
CA GLY A 85 -8.88 18.82 -21.97
C GLY A 85 -10.15 18.63 -21.16
N SER A 86 -10.90 17.54 -21.41
CA SER A 86 -12.02 17.15 -20.54
C SER A 86 -11.56 17.08 -19.07
N PRO A 87 -12.40 17.47 -18.08
CA PRO A 87 -12.07 17.35 -16.66
C PRO A 87 -11.48 15.98 -16.29
N GLY A 88 -12.01 14.89 -16.86
CA GLY A 88 -11.49 13.53 -16.63
C GLY A 88 -10.07 13.30 -17.16
N ALA A 89 -9.68 13.95 -18.27
CA ALA A 89 -8.32 13.83 -18.81
C ALA A 89 -7.27 14.53 -17.93
N SER A 90 -7.64 15.66 -17.31
CA SER A 90 -6.77 16.37 -16.36
C SER A 90 -6.54 15.54 -15.08
N VAL A 91 -7.60 14.93 -14.54
CA VAL A 91 -7.52 14.02 -13.39
C VAL A 91 -6.67 12.80 -13.75
N ALA A 92 -6.87 12.22 -14.93
CA ALA A 92 -6.12 11.05 -15.37
C ALA A 92 -4.61 11.32 -15.46
N ARG A 93 -4.22 12.50 -15.96
CA ARG A 93 -2.80 12.90 -16.03
C ARG A 93 -2.18 13.07 -14.65
N ALA A 94 -2.89 13.70 -13.71
CA ALA A 94 -2.40 13.86 -12.34
C ALA A 94 -2.26 12.52 -11.61
N VAL A 95 -3.24 11.61 -11.80
CA VAL A 95 -3.18 10.25 -11.26
C VAL A 95 -2.02 9.45 -11.85
N ALA A 96 -1.77 9.56 -13.16
CA ALA A 96 -0.63 8.91 -13.82
C ALA A 96 0.72 9.43 -13.30
N ASP A 97 0.84 10.74 -13.12
CA ASP A 97 2.03 11.36 -12.54
C ASP A 97 2.30 10.86 -11.10
N VAL A 98 1.30 10.84 -10.24
CA VAL A 98 1.41 10.28 -8.88
C VAL A 98 1.73 8.79 -8.91
N SER A 99 1.16 8.05 -9.85
CA SER A 99 1.40 6.61 -10.01
C SER A 99 2.85 6.25 -10.30
N SER A 100 3.62 7.18 -10.90
CA SER A 100 5.05 7.00 -11.19
C SER A 100 5.93 6.97 -9.93
N ILE A 101 5.42 7.39 -8.77
CA ILE A 101 6.18 7.46 -7.51
C ILE A 101 6.54 6.05 -6.99
N GLY A 102 5.71 5.05 -7.25
CA GLY A 102 5.97 3.66 -6.88
C GLY A 102 4.73 2.80 -6.70
N GLY A 103 4.92 1.51 -6.42
CA GLY A 103 3.84 0.51 -6.44
C GLY A 103 2.64 0.81 -5.53
N TYR A 104 2.85 1.41 -4.35
CA TYR A 104 1.74 1.80 -3.46
C TYR A 104 0.96 3.03 -3.99
N PHE A 105 1.61 3.91 -4.75
CA PHE A 105 1.01 5.11 -5.33
C PHE A 105 0.34 4.82 -6.67
N HIS A 106 0.72 3.74 -7.34
CA HIS A 106 0.17 3.35 -8.64
C HIS A 106 -1.34 3.22 -8.57
N LEU A 107 -2.11 3.98 -9.34
CA LEU A 107 -3.55 3.86 -9.46
C LEU A 107 -3.90 3.81 -10.95
N GLY A 108 -4.27 2.63 -11.43
CA GLY A 108 -4.58 2.42 -12.83
C GLY A 108 -5.83 3.19 -13.25
N ILE A 109 -5.96 3.43 -14.55
CA ILE A 109 -7.17 4.01 -15.15
C ILE A 109 -7.58 3.10 -16.30
N GLY A 110 -8.86 2.75 -16.37
CA GLY A 110 -9.41 1.98 -17.48
C GLY A 110 -10.83 1.55 -17.19
N PRO A 111 -11.65 1.35 -18.23
CA PRO A 111 -13.07 1.02 -18.07
C PRO A 111 -13.26 -0.24 -17.22
N SER A 112 -14.35 -0.26 -16.44
CA SER A 112 -14.99 -1.50 -16.02
C SER A 112 -15.63 -2.08 -17.29
N SER A 113 -15.05 -3.11 -17.88
CA SER A 113 -15.60 -3.77 -19.06
C SER A 113 -16.81 -4.62 -18.66
N GLY A 114 -17.88 -3.94 -18.23
CA GLY A 114 -19.17 -4.51 -17.84
C GLY A 114 -20.38 -3.57 -18.06
N ALA A 115 -20.17 -2.36 -18.59
CA ALA A 115 -21.25 -1.47 -19.00
C ALA A 115 -21.12 -1.13 -20.50
N GLY A 116 -21.47 -2.09 -21.34
CA GLY A 116 -21.83 -1.78 -22.73
C GLY A 116 -23.15 -0.98 -22.73
N PRO A 117 -23.37 -0.06 -23.69
CA PRO A 117 -24.67 0.59 -23.83
C PRO A 117 -25.74 -0.48 -24.09
N CYS A 118 -26.85 -0.43 -23.36
CA CYS A 118 -28.08 -1.12 -23.75
C CYS A 118 -28.51 -0.55 -25.11
N SER A 119 -28.17 -1.27 -26.18
CA SER A 119 -28.77 -1.06 -27.49
C SER A 119 -30.14 -1.73 -27.49
N GLU A 120 -31.15 -0.96 -27.89
CA GLU A 120 -32.55 -1.35 -27.97
C GLU A 120 -32.81 -2.54 -28.91
N ALA A 121 -33.97 -3.13 -28.68
CA ALA A 121 -34.58 -4.32 -29.27
C ALA A 121 -34.35 -4.54 -30.78
N GLY A 122 -34.14 -5.82 -31.12
CA GLY A 122 -34.37 -6.39 -32.44
C GLY A 122 -34.96 -7.79 -32.28
N SER A 123 -36.28 -7.90 -32.45
CA SER A 123 -37.06 -9.13 -32.38
C SER A 123 -36.64 -10.14 -33.45
N SER A 124 -36.47 -11.41 -33.09
CA SER A 124 -36.95 -12.53 -33.91
C SER A 124 -37.04 -13.82 -33.08
N SER A 125 -38.11 -14.55 -33.40
CA SER A 125 -38.70 -15.73 -32.78
C SER A 125 -37.96 -17.05 -33.07
N GLY A 126 -38.02 -18.02 -32.14
CA GLY A 126 -37.96 -19.44 -32.50
C GLY A 126 -37.49 -20.45 -31.44
N VAL A 127 -38.48 -21.12 -30.81
CA VAL A 127 -38.59 -22.57 -30.52
C VAL A 127 -37.78 -23.26 -29.39
N GLU A 128 -38.56 -23.75 -28.40
CA GLU A 128 -38.49 -24.93 -27.49
C GLU A 128 -37.33 -25.23 -26.51
N SER A 129 -37.76 -25.65 -25.31
CA SER A 129 -37.00 -26.23 -24.18
C SER A 129 -36.88 -27.77 -24.31
N PRO A 130 -36.02 -28.49 -23.53
CA PRO A 130 -36.37 -28.79 -22.13
C PRO A 130 -35.20 -28.86 -21.10
N SER A 131 -35.56 -28.52 -19.85
CA SER A 131 -35.04 -28.94 -18.53
C SER A 131 -33.62 -29.51 -18.35
N GLY A 132 -32.84 -28.81 -17.52
CA GLY A 132 -31.65 -29.34 -16.82
C GLY A 132 -31.38 -28.56 -15.53
N THR A 133 -31.43 -29.24 -14.39
CA THR A 133 -31.21 -28.72 -13.04
C THR A 133 -29.75 -28.38 -12.76
N GLY A 134 -29.52 -27.24 -12.10
CA GLY A 134 -28.44 -27.08 -11.12
C GLY A 134 -27.07 -26.64 -11.64
N SER A 135 -26.78 -25.35 -11.51
CA SER A 135 -25.60 -24.80 -10.81
C SER A 135 -25.47 -23.32 -11.16
N SER A 136 -25.79 -22.45 -10.20
CA SER A 136 -25.49 -21.03 -10.25
C SER A 136 -23.97 -20.84 -10.09
N SER A 137 -23.24 -21.03 -11.18
CA SER A 137 -21.83 -20.67 -11.29
C SER A 137 -21.74 -19.16 -11.48
N GLY A 138 -21.05 -18.50 -10.54
CA GLY A 138 -20.98 -17.05 -10.41
C GLY A 138 -20.59 -16.33 -11.70
N SER A 139 -21.37 -15.32 -12.06
CA SER A 139 -21.15 -14.41 -13.18
C SER A 139 -20.04 -13.38 -12.89
N GLY A 140 -18.86 -13.86 -12.47
CA GLY A 140 -17.72 -13.01 -12.08
C GLY A 140 -16.49 -13.15 -12.98
N ALA A 141 -16.60 -13.83 -14.12
CA ALA A 141 -15.46 -14.15 -14.99
C ALA A 141 -15.38 -13.31 -16.27
N ALA A 142 -15.92 -12.09 -16.28
CA ALA A 142 -15.87 -11.21 -17.47
C ALA A 142 -14.72 -10.17 -17.46
N ASP A 143 -14.16 -9.86 -16.27
CA ASP A 143 -13.32 -8.66 -16.08
C ASP A 143 -11.88 -8.94 -15.61
N GLY A 144 -11.29 -10.08 -16.01
CA GLY A 144 -9.87 -10.37 -15.73
C GLY A 144 -9.49 -10.34 -14.23
N GLY A 145 -10.44 -10.69 -13.36
CA GLY A 145 -10.29 -10.73 -11.90
C GLY A 145 -10.48 -9.39 -11.19
N TRP A 146 -10.85 -8.32 -11.89
CA TRP A 146 -11.16 -7.02 -11.27
C TRP A 146 -12.52 -7.05 -10.57
N ARG A 147 -12.56 -6.55 -9.34
CA ARG A 147 -13.75 -6.51 -8.48
C ARG A 147 -13.91 -5.13 -7.87
N PRO A 148 -15.13 -4.65 -7.61
CA PRO A 148 -15.34 -3.39 -6.89
C PRO A 148 -14.65 -3.41 -5.52
N LEU A 149 -14.11 -2.27 -5.09
CA LEU A 149 -13.51 -2.12 -3.77
C LEU A 149 -14.55 -2.34 -2.66
N ALA A 150 -15.83 -2.05 -2.94
CA ALA A 150 -16.97 -2.34 -2.08
C ALA A 150 -17.00 -3.80 -1.56
N ASP A 151 -16.52 -4.76 -2.35
CA ASP A 151 -16.42 -6.18 -1.96
C ASP A 151 -15.53 -6.37 -0.73
N LEU A 152 -14.40 -5.64 -0.64
CA LEU A 152 -13.50 -5.70 0.52
C LEU A 152 -14.06 -4.98 1.73
N LEU A 153 -14.85 -3.93 1.50
CA LEU A 153 -15.42 -3.11 2.57
C LEU A 153 -16.57 -3.82 3.26
N THR A 154 -17.39 -4.57 2.51
CA THR A 154 -18.66 -5.13 3.02
C THR A 154 -18.66 -6.65 3.07
N GLY A 155 -17.89 -7.34 2.24
CA GLY A 155 -17.85 -8.80 2.11
C GLY A 155 -16.83 -9.47 3.04
N PRO A 156 -17.25 -10.11 4.16
CA PRO A 156 -16.32 -10.69 5.12
C PRO A 156 -15.51 -11.85 4.53
N ALA A 157 -16.13 -12.71 3.70
CA ALA A 157 -15.46 -13.87 3.10
C ALA A 157 -14.27 -13.46 2.21
N VAL A 158 -14.44 -12.41 1.40
CA VAL A 158 -13.39 -11.90 0.51
C VAL A 158 -12.18 -11.40 1.30
N LEU A 159 -12.45 -10.68 2.39
CA LEU A 159 -11.39 -10.15 3.24
C LEU A 159 -10.76 -11.24 4.11
N GLU A 160 -11.53 -12.26 4.50
CA GLU A 160 -11.04 -13.44 5.21
C GLU A 160 -10.06 -14.24 4.35
N ASP A 161 -10.42 -14.54 3.10
CA ASP A 161 -9.52 -15.18 2.13
C ASP A 161 -8.22 -14.39 1.97
N MET A 162 -8.32 -13.06 1.82
CA MET A 162 -7.15 -12.19 1.73
C MET A 162 -6.27 -12.24 3.00
N ILE A 163 -6.87 -12.34 4.19
CA ILE A 163 -6.15 -12.46 5.46
C ILE A 163 -5.45 -13.83 5.54
N ILE A 164 -6.10 -14.90 5.11
CA ILE A 164 -5.52 -16.25 5.05
C ILE A 164 -4.33 -16.29 4.08
N ASP A 165 -4.46 -15.68 2.90
CA ASP A 165 -3.37 -15.56 1.92
C ASP A 165 -2.18 -14.76 2.48
N VAL A 166 -2.46 -13.69 3.23
CA VAL A 166 -1.42 -12.94 3.96
C VAL A 166 -0.78 -13.80 5.04
N ALA A 167 -1.54 -14.60 5.80
CA ALA A 167 -1.00 -15.50 6.82
C ALA A 167 -0.05 -16.53 6.22
N ALA A 168 -0.46 -17.16 5.11
CA ALA A 168 0.34 -18.13 4.37
C ALA A 168 1.65 -17.51 3.85
N ARG A 169 1.59 -16.34 3.20
CA ARG A 169 2.78 -15.63 2.70
C ARG A 169 3.75 -15.20 3.80
N LEU A 170 3.22 -14.84 4.97
CA LEU A 170 4.03 -14.43 6.12
C LEU A 170 4.52 -15.63 6.96
N GLY A 171 4.09 -16.85 6.64
CA GLY A 171 4.46 -18.05 7.38
C GLY A 171 4.00 -18.02 8.85
N THR A 172 2.84 -17.44 9.13
CA THR A 172 2.32 -17.30 10.51
C THR A 172 1.00 -18.06 10.70
N GLY A 173 0.90 -18.81 11.79
CA GLY A 173 -0.37 -19.37 12.25
C GLY A 173 -1.22 -18.37 13.06
N GLU A 174 -0.69 -17.17 13.33
CA GLU A 174 -1.40 -16.17 14.12
C GLU A 174 -2.25 -15.25 13.23
N ILE A 175 -3.50 -15.63 13.02
CA ILE A 175 -4.41 -14.91 12.11
C ILE A 175 -4.57 -13.43 12.45
N ARG A 176 -4.47 -13.05 13.73
CA ARG A 176 -4.48 -11.63 14.16
C ARG A 176 -3.28 -10.82 13.66
N VAL A 177 -2.12 -11.45 13.49
CA VAL A 177 -0.92 -10.81 12.94
C VAL A 177 -1.11 -10.59 11.45
N ALA A 178 -1.63 -11.60 10.74
CA ALA A 178 -1.98 -11.48 9.33
C ALA A 178 -3.04 -10.39 9.09
N ALA A 179 -4.12 -10.37 9.89
CA ALA A 179 -5.16 -9.35 9.80
C ALA A 179 -4.63 -7.92 10.05
N SER A 180 -3.76 -7.76 11.05
CA SER A 180 -3.08 -6.49 11.33
C SER A 180 -2.28 -5.99 10.11
N ILE A 181 -1.47 -6.86 9.52
CA ILE A 181 -0.57 -6.53 8.42
C ILE A 181 -1.34 -6.33 7.11
N CYS A 182 -2.35 -7.17 6.84
CA CYS A 182 -3.29 -7.02 5.74
C CYS A 182 -3.96 -5.65 5.79
N PHE A 183 -4.57 -5.31 6.93
CA PHE A 183 -5.20 -3.99 7.12
C PHE A 183 -4.20 -2.84 6.95
N GLN A 184 -2.99 -2.95 7.49
CA GLN A 184 -1.96 -1.92 7.32
C GLN A 184 -1.57 -1.74 5.84
N GLY A 185 -1.44 -2.84 5.09
CA GLY A 185 -1.15 -2.80 3.65
C GLY A 185 -2.27 -2.15 2.85
N LEU A 186 -3.53 -2.49 3.15
CA LEU A 186 -4.71 -1.86 2.55
C LEU A 186 -4.77 -0.37 2.88
N ALA A 187 -4.54 0.02 4.15
CA ALA A 187 -4.52 1.42 4.55
C ALA A 187 -3.41 2.20 3.84
N ALA A 188 -2.20 1.65 3.74
CA ALA A 188 -1.11 2.27 2.98
C ALA A 188 -1.49 2.44 1.52
N ARG A 189 -2.16 1.44 0.94
CA ARG A 189 -2.58 1.45 -0.44
C ARG A 189 -3.63 2.50 -0.76
N LEU A 190 -4.55 2.77 0.17
CA LEU A 190 -5.57 3.81 0.03
C LEU A 190 -4.99 5.21 0.29
N TRP A 191 -4.09 5.33 1.27
CA TRP A 191 -3.45 6.61 1.59
C TRP A 191 -2.52 7.10 0.49
N SER A 192 -1.65 6.24 -0.05
CA SER A 192 -0.59 6.64 -0.97
C SER A 192 -1.07 7.45 -2.19
N PRO A 193 -1.97 6.95 -3.06
CA PRO A 193 -2.43 7.72 -4.21
C PRO A 193 -3.22 8.97 -3.80
N ALA A 194 -4.00 8.91 -2.72
CA ALA A 194 -4.83 10.03 -2.27
C ALA A 194 -3.98 11.18 -1.71
N VAL A 195 -3.02 10.87 -0.83
CA VAL A 195 -2.05 11.83 -0.29
C VAL A 195 -1.17 12.36 -1.42
N GLY A 196 -0.67 11.48 -2.30
CA GLY A 196 0.17 11.89 -3.43
C GLY A 196 -0.52 12.89 -4.35
N ALA A 197 -1.79 12.66 -4.70
CA ALA A 197 -2.56 13.56 -5.55
C ALA A 197 -2.86 14.91 -4.88
N VAL A 198 -3.23 14.92 -3.60
CA VAL A 198 -3.46 16.18 -2.87
C VAL A 198 -2.16 16.99 -2.75
N VAL A 199 -1.07 16.34 -2.36
CA VAL A 199 0.20 17.01 -2.10
C VAL A 199 0.88 17.50 -3.38
N ALA A 200 0.84 16.71 -4.46
CA ALA A 200 1.50 17.06 -5.70
C ALA A 200 0.67 18.02 -6.58
N HIS A 201 -0.66 17.93 -6.53
CA HIS A 201 -1.55 18.56 -7.50
C HIS A 201 -2.72 19.34 -6.90
N GLY A 202 -2.90 19.32 -5.58
CA GLY A 202 -4.14 19.83 -4.97
C GLY A 202 -5.37 19.03 -5.38
N LEU A 203 -5.20 17.79 -5.85
CA LEU A 203 -6.28 16.96 -6.37
C LEU A 203 -6.77 15.96 -5.32
N LEU A 204 -8.03 16.08 -4.92
CA LEU A 204 -8.75 15.01 -4.24
C LEU A 204 -9.33 14.06 -5.29
N VAL A 205 -8.69 12.90 -5.45
CA VAL A 205 -9.17 11.84 -6.33
C VAL A 205 -10.45 11.22 -5.77
N GLY A 206 -11.45 11.01 -6.62
CA GLY A 206 -12.66 10.29 -6.25
C GLY A 206 -12.36 8.80 -6.04
N LEU A 207 -12.43 8.34 -4.79
CA LEU A 207 -12.22 6.95 -4.40
C LEU A 207 -13.53 6.27 -3.99
N ASP A 208 -14.56 6.45 -4.80
CA ASP A 208 -15.84 5.78 -4.60
C ASP A 208 -15.68 4.24 -4.67
N PRO A 209 -16.17 3.47 -3.68
CA PRO A 209 -15.93 2.02 -3.61
C PRO A 209 -16.47 1.20 -4.79
N GLU A 210 -17.50 1.70 -5.48
CA GLU A 210 -18.05 1.05 -6.68
C GLU A 210 -17.23 1.40 -7.93
N SER A 211 -16.62 2.59 -7.93
CA SER A 211 -15.83 3.10 -9.06
C SER A 211 -14.36 2.66 -9.01
N VAL A 212 -13.83 2.38 -7.81
CA VAL A 212 -12.48 1.82 -7.59
C VAL A 212 -12.56 0.30 -7.65
N HIS A 213 -11.72 -0.31 -8.48
CA HIS A 213 -11.64 -1.77 -8.60
C HIS A 213 -10.30 -2.25 -8.08
N TRP A 214 -10.30 -3.43 -7.46
CA TRP A 214 -9.10 -4.15 -7.03
C TRP A 214 -9.00 -5.49 -7.74
N ARG A 215 -7.81 -6.08 -7.73
CA ARG A 215 -7.58 -7.44 -8.23
C ARG A 215 -6.59 -8.14 -7.32
N ALA A 216 -6.83 -9.42 -7.03
CA ALA A 216 -5.85 -10.23 -6.31
C ALA A 216 -4.55 -10.33 -7.12
N ASP A 217 -3.41 -10.19 -6.45
CA ASP A 217 -2.08 -10.33 -7.04
C ASP A 217 -1.12 -10.93 -6.01
N ALA A 218 -0.26 -11.85 -6.46
CA ALA A 218 0.58 -12.65 -5.59
C ALA A 218 1.80 -11.87 -5.04
N GLY A 219 2.20 -10.78 -5.71
CA GLY A 219 3.58 -10.26 -5.62
C GLY A 219 3.79 -8.81 -5.23
N GLY A 220 2.76 -8.06 -4.80
CA GLY A 220 2.94 -6.62 -4.55
C GLY A 220 1.81 -5.93 -3.78
N PRO A 221 1.84 -4.58 -3.73
CA PRO A 221 0.72 -3.78 -3.23
C PRO A 221 -0.53 -4.10 -4.04
N LEU A 222 -1.70 -4.14 -3.38
CA LEU A 222 -2.97 -4.49 -4.02
C LEU A 222 -3.20 -3.62 -5.29
N PRO A 223 -3.26 -4.21 -6.50
CA PRO A 223 -3.61 -3.46 -7.69
C PRO A 223 -4.94 -2.75 -7.51
N LEU A 224 -4.99 -1.44 -7.80
CA LEU A 224 -6.22 -0.66 -7.83
C LEU A 224 -6.33 0.05 -9.18
N ARG A 225 -7.56 0.22 -9.63
CA ARG A 225 -7.91 0.91 -10.88
C ARG A 225 -9.15 1.78 -10.68
N LEU A 226 -9.15 2.97 -11.26
CA LEU A 226 -10.33 3.82 -11.42
C LEU A 226 -11.02 3.50 -12.74
N SER A 227 -12.31 3.16 -12.68
CA SER A 227 -13.16 3.00 -13.86
C SER A 227 -13.50 4.35 -14.51
N ARG A 228 -13.68 5.39 -13.69
CA ARG A 228 -13.98 6.76 -14.11
C ARG A 228 -13.08 7.76 -13.38
N PRO A 229 -12.10 8.38 -14.05
CA PRO A 229 -11.29 9.43 -13.47
C PRO A 229 -12.13 10.66 -13.12
N ALA A 230 -12.35 10.87 -11.83
CA ALA A 230 -13.04 12.04 -11.30
C ALA A 230 -12.31 12.54 -10.04
N GLY A 231 -12.48 13.81 -9.72
CA GLY A 231 -11.88 14.41 -8.54
C GLY A 231 -12.21 15.88 -8.40
N ARG A 232 -11.80 16.45 -7.27
CA ARG A 232 -12.00 17.85 -6.93
C ARG A 232 -10.66 18.53 -6.72
N TRP A 233 -10.45 19.67 -7.37
CA TRP A 233 -9.25 20.47 -7.25
C TRP A 233 -9.35 21.46 -6.09
N PHE A 234 -8.21 21.70 -5.44
CA PHE A 234 -8.04 22.64 -4.35
C PHE A 234 -6.84 23.54 -4.66
N PRO A 235 -6.99 24.88 -4.59
CA PRO A 235 -5.87 25.80 -4.76
C PRO A 235 -4.79 25.62 -3.68
N ASP A 236 -5.21 25.24 -2.48
CA ASP A 236 -4.34 24.94 -1.33
C ASP A 236 -4.54 23.47 -0.89
N PRO A 237 -3.50 22.63 -0.93
CA PRO A 237 -3.55 21.26 -0.41
C PRO A 237 -4.03 21.15 1.04
N ALA A 238 -3.79 22.17 1.89
CA ALA A 238 -4.25 22.14 3.28
C ALA A 238 -5.79 22.14 3.39
N ALA A 239 -6.47 22.84 2.47
CA ALA A 239 -7.93 22.87 2.42
C ALA A 239 -8.54 21.50 2.05
N ALA A 240 -7.76 20.58 1.49
CA ALA A 240 -8.21 19.24 1.14
C ALA A 240 -8.22 18.27 2.33
N ALA A 241 -7.64 18.60 3.49
CA ALA A 241 -7.49 17.66 4.60
C ALA A 241 -8.81 17.11 5.15
N GLY A 242 -9.81 17.97 5.36
CA GLY A 242 -11.15 17.55 5.81
C GLY A 242 -11.87 16.65 4.81
N PRO A 243 -11.99 17.05 3.53
CA PRO A 243 -12.50 16.20 2.46
C PRO A 243 -11.74 14.88 2.30
N LEU A 244 -10.41 14.90 2.30
CA LEU A 244 -9.56 13.71 2.19
C LEU A 244 -9.80 12.75 3.36
N TYR A 245 -9.93 13.28 4.58
CA TYR A 245 -10.30 12.49 5.76
C TYR A 245 -11.64 11.77 5.53
N ARG A 246 -12.68 12.47 5.05
CA ARG A 246 -13.98 11.84 4.79
C ARG A 246 -13.88 10.76 3.70
N THR A 247 -13.16 11.03 2.61
CA THR A 247 -12.99 10.08 1.52
C THR A 247 -12.27 8.81 1.98
N VAL A 248 -11.12 8.94 2.65
CA VAL A 248 -10.30 7.77 2.99
C VAL A 248 -10.70 7.15 4.32
N VAL A 249 -10.85 7.94 5.39
CA VAL A 249 -11.14 7.40 6.73
C VAL A 249 -12.58 6.94 6.80
N THR A 250 -13.53 7.86 6.62
CA THR A 250 -14.96 7.56 6.77
C THR A 250 -15.48 6.68 5.65
N GLY A 251 -15.11 6.96 4.39
CA GLY A 251 -15.60 6.23 3.23
C GLY A 251 -15.02 4.82 3.07
N LEU A 252 -13.77 4.59 3.51
CA LEU A 252 -13.05 3.35 3.20
C LEU A 252 -12.52 2.64 4.45
N LEU A 253 -11.73 3.31 5.28
CA LEU A 253 -11.03 2.65 6.40
C LEU A 253 -11.97 2.26 7.55
N GLU A 254 -13.01 3.05 7.83
CA GLU A 254 -14.01 2.73 8.86
C GLU A 254 -14.80 1.45 8.50
N PRO A 255 -15.41 1.32 7.30
CA PRO A 255 -16.04 0.07 6.86
C PRO A 255 -15.07 -1.11 6.86
N LEU A 256 -13.87 -0.92 6.31
CA LEU A 256 -12.84 -1.96 6.24
C LEU A 256 -12.45 -2.46 7.65
N ALA A 257 -12.20 -1.54 8.59
CA ALA A 257 -11.88 -1.88 9.97
C ALA A 257 -13.05 -2.61 10.65
N GLY A 258 -14.29 -2.21 10.36
CA GLY A 258 -15.48 -2.91 10.80
C GLY A 258 -15.51 -4.36 10.31
N THR A 259 -15.21 -4.59 9.03
CA THR A 259 -15.19 -5.92 8.43
C THR A 259 -14.07 -6.80 8.98
N VAL A 260 -12.85 -6.28 9.11
CA VAL A 260 -11.74 -7.01 9.77
C VAL A 260 -12.14 -7.45 11.18
N ARG A 261 -12.79 -6.58 11.95
CA ARG A 261 -13.20 -6.88 13.33
C ARG A 261 -14.35 -7.90 13.44
N ARG A 262 -15.12 -8.11 12.38
CA ARG A 262 -16.10 -9.21 12.31
C ARG A 262 -15.43 -10.55 12.06
N ILE A 263 -14.30 -10.58 11.37
CA ILE A 263 -13.55 -11.79 11.01
C ILE A 263 -12.60 -12.20 12.16
N VAL A 264 -11.84 -11.24 12.71
CA VAL A 264 -10.79 -11.51 13.69
C VAL A 264 -10.93 -10.60 14.92
N ARG A 265 -10.76 -11.19 16.12
CA ARG A 265 -10.67 -10.42 17.37
C ARG A 265 -9.38 -9.59 17.39
N ILE A 266 -9.51 -8.32 17.06
CA ILE A 266 -8.40 -7.36 17.03
C ILE A 266 -8.81 -6.02 17.67
N ALA A 267 -7.86 -5.39 18.36
CA ALA A 267 -8.11 -4.14 19.06
C ALA A 267 -8.32 -2.98 18.05
N PRO A 268 -9.36 -2.15 18.20
CA PRO A 268 -9.58 -0.98 17.33
C PRO A 268 -8.36 -0.05 17.27
N GLY A 269 -7.71 0.22 18.42
CA GLY A 269 -6.53 1.08 18.49
C GLY A 269 -5.30 0.52 17.75
N LEU A 270 -5.24 -0.79 17.54
CA LEU A 270 -4.20 -1.40 16.69
C LEU A 270 -4.46 -1.06 15.23
N LEU A 271 -5.69 -1.27 14.73
CA LEU A 271 -6.06 -0.94 13.35
C LEU A 271 -5.84 0.55 13.07
N TRP A 272 -6.32 1.44 13.94
CA TRP A 272 -6.15 2.87 13.75
C TRP A 272 -4.69 3.33 13.89
N GLY A 273 -3.90 2.67 14.75
CA GLY A 273 -2.44 2.87 14.77
C GLY A 273 -1.76 2.46 13.46
N ASN A 274 -2.19 1.36 12.85
CA ASN A 274 -1.71 0.94 11.53
C ASN A 274 -2.13 1.92 10.42
N ALA A 275 -3.36 2.44 10.45
CA ALA A 275 -3.82 3.45 9.51
C ALA A 275 -3.03 4.77 9.63
N ALA A 276 -2.74 5.21 10.85
CA ALA A 276 -1.91 6.38 11.12
C ALA A 276 -0.46 6.19 10.67
N SER A 277 0.12 5.01 10.95
CA SER A 277 1.44 4.62 10.46
C SER A 277 1.52 4.65 8.93
N ALA A 278 0.51 4.08 8.27
CA ALA A 278 0.40 4.06 6.81
C ALA A 278 0.31 5.48 6.21
N LEU A 279 -0.47 6.38 6.81
CA LEU A 279 -0.55 7.79 6.43
C LEU A 279 0.81 8.48 6.50
N VAL A 280 1.52 8.32 7.63
CA VAL A 280 2.86 8.93 7.81
C VAL A 280 3.87 8.31 6.84
N GLY A 281 3.76 7.01 6.58
CA GLY A 281 4.56 6.33 5.56
C GLY A 281 4.35 6.92 4.16
N ALA A 282 3.10 7.14 3.76
CA ALA A 282 2.78 7.77 2.47
C ALA A 282 3.35 9.18 2.36
N ALA A 283 3.19 10.02 3.39
CA ALA A 283 3.78 11.35 3.45
C ALA A 283 5.33 11.31 3.41
N GLY A 284 5.94 10.35 4.09
CA GLY A 284 7.39 10.14 4.08
C GLY A 284 7.92 9.75 2.70
N VAL A 285 7.20 8.90 1.96
CA VAL A 285 7.57 8.57 0.56
C VAL A 285 7.44 9.80 -0.33
N MET A 286 6.38 10.61 -0.17
CA MET A 286 6.25 11.88 -0.91
C MET A 286 7.43 12.82 -0.63
N ALA A 287 7.79 13.01 0.63
CA ALA A 287 8.92 13.84 1.02
C ALA A 287 10.26 13.31 0.46
N LEU A 288 10.41 11.99 0.30
CA LEU A 288 11.61 11.38 -0.25
C LEU A 288 11.69 11.49 -1.77
N GLN A 289 10.59 11.19 -2.48
CA GLN A 289 10.56 11.14 -3.94
C GLN A 289 10.34 12.52 -4.59
N ARG A 290 9.70 13.43 -3.86
CA ARG A 290 9.45 14.81 -4.28
C ARG A 290 9.78 15.77 -3.12
N PRO A 291 11.07 16.05 -2.87
CA PRO A 291 11.50 16.86 -1.72
C PRO A 291 10.82 18.23 -1.61
N GLY A 292 10.51 18.88 -2.74
CA GLY A 292 9.76 20.15 -2.76
C GLY A 292 8.36 20.08 -2.15
N THR A 293 7.82 18.87 -1.94
CA THR A 293 6.50 18.65 -1.32
C THR A 293 6.58 18.23 0.15
N ALA A 294 7.79 18.10 0.72
CA ALA A 294 7.98 17.52 2.05
C ALA A 294 7.22 18.29 3.16
N ALA A 295 7.27 19.62 3.16
CA ALA A 295 6.56 20.44 4.13
C ALA A 295 5.03 20.29 4.01
N ALA A 296 4.50 20.29 2.78
CA ALA A 296 3.07 20.10 2.53
C ALA A 296 2.60 18.69 2.94
N ALA A 297 3.38 17.65 2.63
CA ALA A 297 3.09 16.27 3.04
C ALA A 297 3.07 16.12 4.57
N ALA A 298 4.07 16.69 5.27
CA ALA A 298 4.13 16.67 6.72
C ALA A 298 2.96 17.43 7.36
N ALA A 299 2.62 18.61 6.83
CA ALA A 299 1.50 19.42 7.31
C ALA A 299 0.15 18.70 7.14
N LEU A 300 -0.09 18.13 5.95
CA LEU A 300 -1.31 17.38 5.66
C LEU A 300 -1.45 16.16 6.58
N ALA A 301 -0.38 15.37 6.74
CA ALA A 301 -0.39 14.21 7.61
C ALA A 301 -0.65 14.59 9.08
N ARG A 302 -0.06 15.68 9.56
CA ARG A 302 -0.28 16.17 10.94
C ARG A 302 -1.72 16.60 11.18
N ASP A 303 -2.33 17.31 10.24
CA ASP A 303 -3.75 17.69 10.32
C ASP A 303 -4.64 16.44 10.35
N LEU A 304 -4.44 15.51 9.42
CA LEU A 304 -5.19 14.25 9.37
C LEU A 304 -5.04 13.41 10.66
N LEU A 305 -3.84 13.34 11.24
CA LEU A 305 -3.58 12.69 12.53
C LEU A 305 -4.32 13.36 13.70
N GLY A 306 -4.73 14.62 13.58
CA GLY A 306 -5.53 15.34 14.57
C GLY A 306 -7.02 14.99 14.55
N ARG A 307 -7.48 14.14 13.60
CA ARG A 307 -8.91 13.93 13.32
C ARG A 307 -9.41 12.54 13.72
N GLY A 308 -10.65 12.50 14.21
CA GLY A 308 -11.42 11.28 14.48
C GLY A 308 -10.63 10.15 15.13
N PRO A 309 -10.67 8.91 14.60
CA PRO A 309 -10.02 7.76 15.21
C PRO A 309 -8.50 7.72 14.98
N LEU A 310 -7.94 8.62 14.14
CA LEU A 310 -6.49 8.77 14.00
C LEU A 310 -5.90 9.59 15.16
N ARG A 311 -6.69 10.51 15.73
CA ARG A 311 -6.29 11.25 16.92
C ARG A 311 -6.04 10.29 18.07
N GLY A 312 -4.93 10.45 18.76
CA GLY A 312 -4.64 9.60 19.90
C GLY A 312 -3.90 8.29 19.54
N THR A 313 -3.56 8.04 18.28
CA THR A 313 -2.95 6.76 17.87
C THR A 313 -1.42 6.70 18.00
N GLY A 314 -0.80 7.86 18.21
CA GLY A 314 0.64 7.98 18.36
C GLY A 314 1.07 9.41 18.66
N GLU A 315 2.37 9.65 18.54
CA GLU A 315 3.05 10.91 18.79
C GLU A 315 3.79 11.35 17.53
N PRO A 316 3.25 12.31 16.75
CA PRO A 316 3.98 12.92 15.66
C PRO A 316 5.09 13.84 16.22
N SER A 317 6.24 13.85 15.56
CA SER A 317 7.34 14.77 15.83
C SER A 317 8.05 15.11 14.54
N GLU A 318 8.50 16.35 14.39
CA GLU A 318 9.16 16.82 13.18
C GLU A 318 10.57 17.31 13.53
N PRO A 319 11.55 16.40 13.67
CA PRO A 319 12.91 16.76 14.04
C PRO A 319 13.63 17.65 13.02
N ALA A 320 13.13 17.72 11.79
CA ALA A 320 13.62 18.60 10.73
C ALA A 320 12.47 18.96 9.79
N ALA A 321 12.55 20.09 9.10
CA ALA A 321 11.50 20.59 8.22
C ALA A 321 11.08 19.54 7.17
N GLY A 322 9.78 19.24 7.10
CA GLY A 322 9.22 18.24 6.19
C GLY A 322 9.53 16.78 6.57
N ARG A 323 10.23 16.53 7.68
CA ARG A 323 10.57 15.18 8.15
C ARG A 323 9.66 14.77 9.31
N LEU A 324 8.46 14.32 8.98
CA LEU A 324 7.52 13.80 9.97
C LEU A 324 7.94 12.40 10.45
N LEU A 325 8.32 12.30 11.72
CA LEU A 325 8.41 11.05 12.45
C LEU A 325 7.13 10.80 13.24
N PHE A 326 6.83 9.52 13.46
CA PHE A 326 5.66 9.11 14.22
C PHE A 326 6.01 7.91 15.09
N VAL A 327 5.56 7.94 16.34
CA VAL A 327 5.67 6.80 17.26
C VAL A 327 4.27 6.36 17.61
N ARG A 328 3.90 5.12 17.26
CA ARG A 328 2.60 4.57 17.59
C ARG A 328 2.46 4.36 19.10
N ARG A 329 1.22 4.43 19.58
CA ARG A 329 0.79 3.95 20.90
C ARG A 329 0.35 2.50 20.91
N SER A 330 0.19 1.88 19.74
CA SER A 330 -0.15 0.47 19.57
C SER A 330 0.93 -0.29 18.80
N CYS A 331 1.01 -1.60 19.03
CA CYS A 331 1.91 -2.49 18.30
C CYS A 331 1.19 -3.11 17.09
N CYS A 332 1.80 -3.07 15.89
CA CYS A 332 1.28 -3.75 14.70
C CYS A 332 1.46 -5.27 14.68
N LEU A 333 2.12 -5.83 15.70
CA LEU A 333 2.44 -7.26 15.81
C LEU A 333 3.45 -7.82 14.78
N TYR A 334 4.02 -6.98 13.90
CA TYR A 334 5.01 -7.42 12.91
C TYR A 334 6.22 -8.15 13.54
N TYR A 335 6.63 -7.73 14.75
CA TYR A 335 7.74 -8.36 15.48
C TYR A 335 7.50 -9.84 15.84
N ARG A 336 6.26 -10.33 15.71
CA ARG A 336 5.88 -11.72 16.03
C ARG A 336 6.00 -12.66 14.84
N LEU A 337 6.26 -12.12 13.64
CA LEU A 337 6.51 -12.95 12.47
C LEU A 337 7.87 -13.66 12.56
N PRO A 338 8.03 -14.82 11.91
CA PRO A 338 9.35 -15.38 11.65
C PRO A 338 10.24 -14.37 10.93
N GLY A 339 11.41 -14.04 11.50
CA GLY A 339 12.30 -12.99 10.96
C GLY A 339 11.77 -11.55 11.11
N GLY A 340 10.65 -11.36 11.81
CA GLY A 340 10.04 -10.07 12.08
C GLY A 340 10.93 -9.17 12.95
N GLY A 341 11.08 -7.92 12.55
CA GLY A 341 11.82 -6.90 13.29
C GLY A 341 10.91 -5.92 14.04
N MET A 342 11.50 -4.89 14.63
CA MET A 342 10.75 -3.75 15.14
C MET A 342 10.59 -2.69 14.05
N CYS A 343 9.38 -2.17 13.88
CA CYS A 343 9.10 -1.10 12.94
C CYS A 343 9.78 0.23 13.35
N GLY A 344 10.00 1.11 12.37
CA GLY A 344 10.57 2.44 12.60
C GLY A 344 9.72 3.31 13.55
N ASP A 345 8.43 3.04 13.65
CA ASP A 345 7.44 3.73 14.48
C ASP A 345 6.92 2.86 15.65
N CYS A 346 7.64 1.77 15.98
CA CYS A 346 7.18 0.77 16.94
C CYS A 346 7.03 1.33 18.37
N ALA A 347 5.88 1.09 19.00
CA ALA A 347 5.62 1.43 20.40
C ALA A 347 6.56 0.71 21.39
N LEU A 348 7.11 -0.44 20.99
CA LEU A 348 7.98 -1.27 21.82
C LEU A 348 9.48 -0.97 21.63
N LEU A 349 9.82 0.01 20.78
CA LEU A 349 11.22 0.34 20.53
C LEU A 349 11.82 1.02 21.77
N ASP A 350 12.97 0.53 22.23
CA ASP A 350 13.63 1.08 23.41
C ASP A 350 14.04 2.57 23.22
N PRO A 351 14.08 3.35 24.32
CA PRO A 351 14.37 4.79 24.24
C PRO A 351 15.73 5.13 23.60
N ALA A 352 16.75 4.30 23.76
CA ALA A 352 18.08 4.57 23.20
C ALA A 352 18.08 4.43 21.67
N ARG A 353 17.48 3.36 21.14
CA ARG A 353 17.25 3.19 19.70
C ARG A 353 16.36 4.30 19.14
N ARG A 354 15.34 4.72 19.90
CA ARG A 354 14.47 5.83 19.51
C ARG A 354 15.24 7.16 19.38
N ARG A 355 16.10 7.49 20.34
CA ARG A 355 16.98 8.68 20.27
C ARG A 355 17.92 8.61 19.07
N ALA A 356 18.52 7.45 18.81
CA ALA A 356 19.39 7.26 17.65
C ALA A 356 18.66 7.46 16.31
N GLN A 357 17.41 6.99 16.18
CA GLN A 357 16.58 7.23 15.00
C GLN A 357 16.29 8.73 14.80
N ARG A 358 15.95 9.46 15.88
CA ARG A 358 15.74 10.91 15.81
C ARG A 358 17.01 11.65 15.40
N ALA A 359 18.16 11.32 15.98
CA ALA A 359 19.44 11.93 15.63
C ALA A 359 19.81 11.70 14.15
N ARG A 360 19.56 10.49 13.61
CA ARG A 360 19.76 10.21 12.19
C ARG A 360 18.87 11.06 11.29
N ALA A 361 17.58 11.18 11.62
CA ALA A 361 16.66 12.00 10.84
C ALA A 361 17.09 13.48 10.77
N VAL A 362 17.64 14.02 11.87
CA VAL A 362 18.24 15.37 11.89
C VAL A 362 19.49 15.43 11.01
N ASN A 363 20.41 14.48 11.15
CA ASN A 363 21.67 14.52 10.40
C ASN A 363 21.45 14.39 8.89
N ASP A 364 20.56 13.49 8.47
CA ASP A 364 20.23 13.28 7.05
C ASP A 364 19.58 14.53 6.42
N SER A 365 18.96 15.39 7.23
CA SER A 365 18.36 16.66 6.76
C SER A 365 19.37 17.81 6.62
N ARG A 366 20.55 17.70 7.22
CA ARG A 366 21.60 18.73 7.16
C ARG A 366 22.60 18.51 6.02
N GLY A 367 22.62 17.30 5.45
CA GLY A 367 23.54 16.92 4.37
C GLY A 367 22.87 16.76 2.99
N ALA A 368 21.59 17.11 2.86
CA ALA A 368 20.80 17.08 1.63
C ALA A 368 20.53 18.51 1.15
#